data_AF-A0A2N3AV31-F1
#
_entry.id   AF-A0A2N3AV31-F1
#
_cell.length_a   1.000
_cell.length_b   1.000
_cell.length_c   1.000
_cell.angle_alpha   90.00
_cell.angle_beta   90.00
_cell.angle_gamma   90.00
#
_symmetry.space_group_name_H-M   'P 1'
#
loop_
_entity.id
_entity.type
_entity.pdbx_description
1 polymer ?
#
loop_
_entity_poly.entity_id
_entity_poly.type
_entity_poly.pdbx_seq_one_letter_code
_entity_poly.pdbx_strand_id
1 'polypeptide(L)' 'MRATTHEGLVALDPAGQVVPAMAERWIVTDDGMSYIFRLRDSTWPDGEEITATEVRRLLRDALAR' A
#
# COMPACT_ATOMS: atom_id res chain seq x y z
N MET A 1 9.36 14.47 11.49
CA MET A 1 8.74 13.82 10.32
C MET A 1 9.40 12.46 10.11
N ARG A 2 8.71 11.35 10.42
CA ARG A 2 9.24 9.97 10.28
C ARG A 2 8.89 9.31 8.94
N ALA A 3 8.31 10.06 8.00
CA ALA A 3 7.81 9.54 6.73
C ALA A 3 8.88 9.40 5.63
N THR A 4 10.17 9.56 5.93
CA THR A 4 11.17 9.82 4.87
C THR A 4 11.76 8.57 4.22
N THR A 5 11.31 7.35 4.54
CA THR A 5 11.86 6.12 3.91
C THR A 5 10.84 5.02 3.59
N HIS A 6 9.58 5.11 4.01
CA HIS A 6 8.59 4.05 3.79
C HIS A 6 7.22 4.64 3.46
N GLU A 7 6.55 4.07 2.45
CA GLU A 7 5.20 4.43 2.03
C GLU A 7 4.26 3.22 2.24
N GLY A 8 3.02 3.46 2.67
CA GLY A 8 2.01 2.42 2.80
C GLY A 8 1.24 2.17 1.50
N LEU A 9 0.34 1.17 1.52
CA LEU A 9 -0.62 0.95 0.42
C LEU A 9 -1.53 2.17 0.21
N VAL A 10 -1.92 2.80 1.31
CA VAL A 10 -2.69 4.04 1.36
C VAL A 10 -2.04 4.97 2.37
N ALA A 11 -2.38 6.26 2.29
CA ALA A 11 -1.97 7.27 3.25
C ALA A 11 -3.19 7.98 3.84
N LEU A 12 -2.96 8.79 4.88
CA LEU A 12 -3.94 9.73 5.39
C LEU A 12 -3.54 11.14 4.96
N ASP A 13 -4.49 11.88 4.41
CA ASP A 13 -4.31 13.30 4.13
C ASP A 13 -4.40 14.14 5.43
N PRO A 14 -4.17 15.46 5.39
CA PRO A 14 -4.27 16.32 6.59
C PRO A 14 -5.65 16.34 7.26
N ALA A 15 -6.70 15.96 6.53
CA ALA A 15 -8.06 15.84 7.04
C ALA A 15 -8.37 14.42 7.58
N GLY A 16 -7.38 13.54 7.60
CA GLY A 16 -7.52 12.15 8.05
C GLY A 16 -8.26 11.26 7.05
N GLN A 17 -8.45 11.68 5.81
CA GLN A 17 -9.09 10.87 4.78
C GLN A 17 -8.08 9.90 4.19
N VAL A 18 -8.55 8.68 3.91
CA VAL A 18 -7.73 7.67 3.24
C VAL A 18 -7.55 8.06 1.77
N VAL A 19 -6.30 8.21 1.35
CA VAL A 19 -5.93 8.59 -0.02
C VAL A 19 -4.97 7.57 -0.64
N PRO A 20 -4.94 7.46 -1.99
CA PRO A 20 -3.98 6.61 -2.69
C PRO A 20 -2.52 6.89 -2.31
N ALA A 21 -1.73 5.83 -2.28
CA ALA A 21 -0.28 5.87 -2.10
C ALA A 21 0.35 4.85 -3.06
N MET A 22 0.93 3.74 -2.58
CA MET A 22 1.39 2.67 -3.47
C MET A 22 0.24 1.98 -4.23
N ALA A 23 -0.95 1.93 -3.65
CA ALA A 23 -2.16 1.50 -4.35
C ALA A 23 -2.86 2.69 -5.00
N GLU A 24 -3.23 2.55 -6.28
CA GLU A 24 -4.03 3.53 -7.02
C GLU A 24 -5.50 3.49 -6.60
N ARG A 25 -6.00 2.31 -6.20
CA ARG A 25 -7.37 2.10 -5.71
C ARG A 25 -7.48 0.82 -4.90
N TRP A 26 -8.56 0.71 -4.15
CA TRP A 26 -8.93 -0.50 -3.43
C TRP A 26 -10.44 -0.75 -3.47
N ILE A 27 -10.80 -2.02 -3.28
CA ILE A 27 -12.18 -2.47 -3.13
C ILE A 27 -12.29 -3.13 -1.76
N VAL A 28 -13.32 -2.78 -1.01
CA VAL A 28 -13.72 -3.49 0.21
C VAL A 28 -14.86 -4.42 -0.19
N THR A 29 -14.77 -5.69 0.17
CA THR A 29 -15.88 -6.63 -0.06
C THR A 29 -17.10 -6.25 0.77
N ASP A 30 -18.28 -6.69 0.34
CA ASP A 30 -19.55 -6.33 0.99
C ASP A 30 -19.62 -6.78 2.45
N ASP A 31 -18.90 -7.85 2.81
CA ASP A 31 -18.79 -8.34 4.19
C ASP A 31 -17.78 -7.54 5.05
N GLY A 32 -17.04 -6.60 4.47
CA GLY A 32 -16.02 -5.79 5.15
C GLY A 32 -14.76 -6.56 5.55
N MET A 33 -14.66 -7.85 5.21
CA MET A 33 -13.59 -8.73 5.71
C MET A 33 -12.41 -8.85 4.75
N SER A 34 -12.58 -8.46 3.49
CA SER A 34 -11.53 -8.52 2.48
C SER A 34 -11.31 -7.18 1.79
N TYR A 35 -10.04 -6.89 1.53
CA TYR A 35 -9.60 -5.71 0.81
C TYR A 35 -8.77 -6.14 -0.40
N ILE A 36 -9.12 -5.61 -1.57
CA ILE A 36 -8.39 -5.83 -2.82
C ILE A 36 -7.72 -4.51 -3.20
N PHE A 37 -6.40 -4.46 -3.14
CA PHE A 37 -5.61 -3.31 -3.54
C PHE A 37 -5.09 -3.50 -4.97
N ARG A 38 -5.21 -2.46 -5.80
CA ARG A 38 -4.55 -2.39 -7.09
C ARG A 38 -3.37 -1.45 -6.99
N LEU A 39 -2.17 -1.98 -7.24
CA LEU A 39 -0.94 -1.21 -7.21
C LEU A 39 -0.84 -0.33 -8.46
N ARG A 40 -0.22 0.84 -8.30
CA ARG A 40 0.20 1.68 -9.43
C ARG A 40 1.42 1.06 -10.11
N ASP A 41 1.54 1.28 -11.41
CA ASP A 41 2.77 0.96 -12.14
C ASP A 41 3.92 1.80 -11.56
N SER A 42 4.90 1.12 -10.95
CA SER A 42 6.00 1.77 -10.24
C SER A 42 7.20 0.85 -10.11
N THR A 43 8.37 1.46 -9.93
CA THR A 43 9.64 0.76 -9.73
C THR A 43 10.24 1.14 -8.37
N TRP A 44 11.01 0.22 -7.80
CA TRP A 44 11.90 0.50 -6.69
C TRP A 44 13.01 1.48 -7.12
N PRO A 45 13.75 2.08 -6.16
CA PRO A 45 14.84 3.00 -6.47
C PRO A 45 15.98 2.39 -7.31
N ASP A 46 16.13 1.06 -7.30
CA ASP A 46 17.08 0.30 -8.11
C ASP A 46 16.57 -0.03 -9.53
N GLY A 47 15.31 0.32 -9.82
CA GLY A 47 14.68 0.14 -11.13
C GLY A 47 13.89 -1.17 -11.28
N GLU A 48 13.86 -2.04 -10.27
CA GLU A 48 13.02 -3.25 -10.33
C GLU A 48 11.53 -2.91 -10.21
N GLU A 49 10.68 -3.61 -10.96
CA GLU A 49 9.22 -3.40 -10.89
C GLU A 49 8.66 -3.83 -9.52
N ILE A 50 7.74 -3.01 -9.00
CA ILE A 50 7.03 -3.34 -7.77
C ILE A 50 5.93 -4.35 -8.09
N THR A 51 6.06 -5.56 -7.56
CA THR A 51 5.07 -6.62 -7.76
C THR A 51 4.10 -6.76 -6.57
N ALA A 52 2.87 -7.16 -6.86
CA ALA A 52 1.86 -7.44 -5.82
C ALA A 52 2.31 -8.54 -4.84
N THR A 53 3.06 -9.54 -5.32
CA THR A 53 3.60 -10.62 -4.47
C THR A 53 4.54 -10.09 -3.42
N GLU A 54 5.43 -9.17 -3.81
CA GLU A 54 6.43 -8.59 -2.92
C GLU A 54 5.79 -7.65 -1.90
N VAL A 55 4.89 -6.78 -2.36
CA VAL A 55 4.12 -5.89 -1.46
C VAL A 55 3.31 -6.70 -0.44
N ARG A 56 2.68 -7.81 -0.87
CA ARG A 56 1.95 -8.72 0.01
C ARG A 56 2.86 -9.32 1.08
N ARG A 57 4.09 -9.71 0.72
CA ARG A 57 5.07 -10.26 1.66
C ARG A 57 5.44 -9.22 2.71
N LEU A 58 5.84 -8.02 2.27
CA LEU A 58 6.19 -6.90 3.15
C LEU A 58 5.04 -6.50 4.08
N LEU A 59 3.80 -6.49 3.58
CA LEU A 59 2.62 -6.20 4.39
C LEU A 59 2.44 -7.23 5.51
N ARG A 60 2.57 -8.54 5.21
CA ARG A 60 2.49 -9.58 6.25
C ARG A 60 3.59 -9.41 7.29
N ASP A 61 4.81 -9.14 6.84
CA ASP A 61 5.97 -8.96 7.72
C ASP A 61 5.79 -7.73 8.64
N ALA A 62 5.13 -6.68 8.16
CA ALA A 62 4.82 -5.48 8.95
C ALA A 62 3.71 -5.73 9.98
N LEU A 63 2.71 -6.55 9.66
CA LEU A 63 1.59 -6.89 10.56
C LEU A 63 1.96 -7.91 11.64
N ALA A 64 3.01 -8.68 11.42
CA ALA A 64 3.49 -9.71 12.36
C ALA A 64 4.41 -9.14 13.47
N ARG A 65 4.67 -7.83 13.47
CA ARG A 65 5.55 -7.15 14.43
C ARG A 65 4.78 -6.52 15.58
#